data_AF-A0A2N5K314-F1
#
_entry.id   AF-A0A2N5K314-F1
#
_cell.length_a   1.000
_cell.length_b   1.000
_cell.length_c   1.000
_cell.angle_alpha   90.00
_cell.angle_beta   90.00
_cell.angle_gamma   90.00
#
_symmetry.space_group_name_H-M   'P 1'
#
loop_
_entity.id
_entity.type
_entity.pdbx_description
1 polymer ?
#
loop_
_entity_poly.entity_id
_entity_poly.type
_entity_poly.pdbx_seq_one_letter_code
_entity_poly.pdbx_strand_id
1 'polypeptide(L)'
;MRAETNNQLILLVDDDVGIRQAATDILQDAGYHVVTASHGREALDFLRTSAVRPALILLDLTMPEMDGWAFRNEQKHDPLLQSIPVAVFTTQERLPDALRMAIADFVPKPVNDDRLLATVERFCRPGSKHPLALS
;
A
#
# COMPACT_ATOMS: atom_id res chain seq x y z
N MET A 1 -15.71 -1.49 -26.01
CA MET A 1 -15.18 -0.58 -24.99
C MET A 1 -14.04 -1.31 -24.30
N ARG A 2 -12.82 -0.77 -24.29
CA ARG A 2 -11.71 -1.33 -23.49
C ARG A 2 -11.79 -0.67 -22.12
N ALA A 3 -11.88 -1.46 -21.05
CA ALA A 3 -11.82 -0.94 -19.69
C ALA A 3 -10.48 -0.19 -19.52
N GLU A 4 -10.56 1.04 -19.02
CA GLU A 4 -9.38 1.86 -18.74
C GLU A 4 -8.69 1.28 -17.50
N THR A 5 -7.49 0.70 -17.67
CA THR A 5 -6.74 0.09 -16.57
C THR A 5 -6.09 1.18 -15.71
N ASN A 6 -6.27 1.11 -14.38
CA ASN A 6 -5.76 2.09 -13.45
C ASN A 6 -4.25 1.86 -13.18
N ASN A 7 -3.38 2.48 -13.98
CA ASN A 7 -1.93 2.21 -14.03
C ASN A 7 -1.13 2.67 -12.77
N GLN A 8 -1.76 2.84 -11.63
CA GLN A 8 -1.10 3.24 -10.38
C GLN A 8 -0.62 2.01 -9.61
N LEU A 9 0.61 2.11 -9.11
CA LEU A 9 1.26 1.07 -8.32
C LEU A 9 0.86 1.18 -6.83
N ILE A 10 0.49 0.06 -6.24
CA ILE A 10 0.25 -0.12 -4.81
C ILE A 10 1.34 -1.05 -4.26
N LEU A 11 1.96 -0.67 -3.14
CA LEU A 11 2.84 -1.56 -2.39
C LEU A 11 2.05 -2.19 -1.23
N LEU A 12 1.88 -3.50 -1.26
CA LEU A 12 1.21 -4.27 -0.20
C LEU A 12 2.24 -4.98 0.68
N VAL A 13 2.26 -4.65 1.98
CA VAL A 13 3.22 -5.17 2.96
C VAL A 13 2.48 -5.92 4.06
N ASP A 14 2.67 -7.23 4.11
CA ASP A 14 2.00 -8.14 5.03
C ASP A 14 2.81 -9.43 5.10
N ASP A 15 2.97 -10.11 6.24
CA ASP A 15 3.73 -11.36 6.31
C ASP A 15 2.91 -12.59 5.87
N ASP A 16 1.58 -12.51 5.95
CA ASP A 16 0.68 -13.59 5.55
C ASP A 16 0.50 -13.65 4.01
N VAL A 17 0.98 -14.73 3.40
CA VAL A 17 0.90 -14.94 1.95
C VAL A 17 -0.54 -15.04 1.42
N GLY A 18 -1.45 -15.60 2.21
CA GLY A 18 -2.86 -15.75 1.83
C GLY A 18 -3.57 -14.40 1.81
N ILE A 19 -3.31 -13.56 2.81
CA ILE A 19 -3.79 -12.18 2.85
C ILE A 19 -3.22 -11.38 1.68
N ARG A 20 -1.91 -11.48 1.41
CA ARG A 20 -1.30 -10.80 0.26
C ARG A 20 -1.93 -11.20 -1.06
N GLN A 21 -2.14 -12.50 -1.28
CA GLN A 21 -2.73 -13.00 -2.51
C GLN A 21 -4.17 -12.50 -2.68
N ALA A 22 -5.01 -12.66 -1.65
CA ALA A 22 -6.41 -12.23 -1.70
C ALA A 22 -6.54 -10.72 -1.98
N ALA A 23 -5.78 -9.88 -1.28
CA ALA A 23 -5.80 -8.44 -1.52
C ALA A 23 -5.21 -8.07 -2.90
N THR A 24 -4.19 -8.79 -3.37
CA THR A 24 -3.62 -8.59 -4.71
C THR A 24 -4.65 -8.88 -5.80
N ASP A 25 -5.37 -10.01 -5.69
CA ASP A 25 -6.39 -10.41 -6.66
C ASP A 25 -7.49 -9.34 -6.78
N ILE A 26 -8.04 -8.88 -5.64
CA ILE A 26 -9.05 -7.81 -5.59
C ILE A 26 -8.55 -6.52 -6.29
N LEU A 27 -7.32 -6.11 -6.00
CA LEU A 27 -6.76 -4.87 -6.52
C LEU A 27 -6.42 -4.97 -8.02
N GLN A 28 -5.92 -6.12 -8.47
CA GLN A 28 -5.62 -6.35 -9.88
C GLN A 28 -6.90 -6.45 -10.72
N ASP A 29 -7.95 -7.08 -10.20
CA ASP A 29 -9.27 -7.11 -10.84
C ASP A 29 -9.88 -5.71 -10.99
N ALA A 30 -9.60 -4.81 -10.03
CA ALA A 30 -9.93 -3.39 -10.13
C ALA A 30 -8.98 -2.57 -11.02
N GLY A 31 -7.96 -3.22 -11.61
CA GLY A 31 -7.07 -2.65 -12.61
C GLY A 31 -5.81 -1.97 -12.05
N TYR A 32 -5.47 -2.15 -10.77
CA TYR A 32 -4.26 -1.61 -10.16
C TYR A 32 -3.04 -2.50 -10.39
N HIS A 33 -1.84 -1.90 -10.41
CA HIS A 33 -0.60 -2.66 -10.29
C HIS A 33 -0.26 -2.86 -8.82
N VAL A 34 0.11 -4.09 -8.46
CA VAL A 34 0.45 -4.43 -7.07
C VAL A 34 1.85 -5.03 -7.03
N VAL A 35 2.70 -4.48 -6.16
CA VAL A 35 3.95 -5.11 -5.72
C VAL A 35 3.76 -5.50 -4.26
N THR A 36 4.23 -6.68 -3.90
CA THR A 36 4.12 -7.20 -2.54
C THR A 36 5.47 -7.23 -1.84
N ALA A 37 5.46 -7.04 -0.53
CA ALA A 37 6.58 -7.34 0.36
C ALA A 37 6.06 -8.13 1.58
N SER A 38 6.87 -9.04 2.08
CA SER A 38 6.55 -9.92 3.20
C SER A 38 6.90 -9.32 4.57
N HIS A 39 7.69 -8.24 4.60
CA HIS A 39 8.06 -7.53 5.82
C HIS A 39 8.56 -6.10 5.52
N GLY A 40 8.74 -5.28 6.57
CA GLY A 40 9.16 -3.89 6.43
C GLY A 40 10.52 -3.68 5.74
N ARG A 41 11.49 -4.58 5.95
CA ARG A 41 12.82 -4.48 5.31
C ARG A 41 12.73 -4.62 3.78
N GLU A 42 12.04 -5.65 3.29
CA GLU A 42 11.82 -5.87 1.86
C GLU A 42 11.08 -4.68 1.23
N ALA A 43 10.07 -4.14 1.94
CA ALA A 43 9.36 -2.96 1.50
C ALA A 43 10.28 -1.72 1.39
N LEU A 44 11.15 -1.47 2.36
CA LEU A 44 12.11 -0.35 2.31
C LEU A 44 13.14 -0.52 1.19
N ASP A 45 13.64 -1.74 1.01
CA ASP A 45 14.62 -2.04 -0.04
C ASP A 45 14.01 -1.81 -1.42
N PHE A 46 12.76 -2.27 -1.64
CA PHE A 46 12.00 -1.95 -2.84
C PHE A 46 11.84 -0.43 -3.05
N LEU A 47 11.40 0.28 -2.01
CA LEU A 47 11.15 1.73 -2.09
C LEU A 47 12.42 2.54 -2.40
N ARG A 48 13.56 2.12 -1.87
CA ARG A 48 14.86 2.80 -2.05
C ARG A 48 15.51 2.49 -3.41
N THR A 49 15.31 1.28 -3.94
CA THR A 49 15.97 0.82 -5.17
C THR A 49 15.12 0.96 -6.44
N SER A 50 13.79 0.96 -6.30
CA SER A 50 12.89 1.07 -7.44
C SER A 50 12.94 2.46 -8.07
N ALA A 51 12.85 2.52 -9.40
CA ALA A 51 12.66 3.77 -10.14
C ALA A 51 11.19 4.26 -10.11
N VAL A 52 10.25 3.36 -9.79
CA VAL A 52 8.81 3.65 -9.74
C VAL A 52 8.38 3.79 -8.29
N ARG A 53 7.61 4.84 -7.98
CA ARG A 53 7.07 5.07 -6.64
C ARG A 53 5.61 4.60 -6.56
N PRO A 54 5.23 3.84 -5.52
CA PRO A 54 3.83 3.49 -5.31
C PRO A 54 3.02 4.76 -4.97
N ALA A 55 1.77 4.78 -5.43
CA ALA A 55 0.80 5.79 -5.08
C ALA A 55 0.24 5.60 -3.66
N LEU A 56 0.28 4.37 -3.15
CA LEU A 56 -0.17 4.01 -1.80
C LEU A 56 0.63 2.81 -1.29
N ILE A 57 0.93 2.81 0.01
CA ILE A 57 1.40 1.65 0.73
C ILE A 57 0.26 1.13 1.61
N LEU A 58 -0.10 -0.14 1.45
CA LEU A 58 -0.96 -0.88 2.37
C LEU A 58 -0.05 -1.66 3.32
N LEU A 59 -0.14 -1.40 4.62
CA LEU A 59 0.85 -1.87 5.59
C LEU A 59 0.20 -2.60 6.77
N ASP A 60 0.56 -3.86 6.99
CA ASP A 60 0.32 -4.51 8.27
C ASP A 60 1.28 -3.99 9.36
N LEU A 61 0.75 -3.88 10.58
CA LEU A 61 1.52 -3.49 11.76
C LEU A 61 2.10 -4.69 12.49
N THR A 62 1.50 -5.88 12.36
CA THR A 62 1.90 -7.07 13.13
C THR A 62 2.67 -8.02 12.23
N MET A 63 4.00 -7.88 12.15
CA MET A 63 4.88 -8.76 11.38
C MET A 63 6.09 -9.21 12.23
N PRO A 64 6.59 -10.45 12.08
CA PRO A 64 7.61 -11.03 12.98
C PRO A 64 9.04 -10.53 12.77
N GLU A 65 9.41 -10.07 11.58
CA GLU A 65 10.79 -9.64 11.27
C GLU A 65 11.02 -8.15 11.54
N MET A 66 10.50 -7.30 10.64
CA MET A 66 10.41 -5.87 10.82
C MET A 66 8.95 -5.52 10.82
N ASP A 67 8.44 -5.15 12.00
CA ASP A 67 7.05 -4.77 12.16
C ASP A 67 6.72 -3.47 11.41
N GLY A 68 5.42 -3.21 11.20
CA GLY A 68 4.99 -2.02 10.47
C GLY A 68 5.33 -0.71 11.19
N TRP A 69 5.62 -0.77 12.50
CA TRP A 69 6.02 0.39 13.28
C TRP A 69 7.43 0.85 12.94
N ALA A 70 8.38 -0.08 12.92
CA ALA A 70 9.75 0.18 12.52
C ALA A 70 9.80 0.66 11.05
N PHE A 71 9.02 0.04 10.17
CA PHE A 71 8.86 0.50 8.78
C PHE A 71 8.41 1.97 8.71
N ARG A 72 7.37 2.33 9.46
CA ARG A 72 6.85 3.70 9.45
C ARG A 72 7.82 4.70 10.02
N ASN A 73 8.58 4.33 11.04
CA ASN A 73 9.60 5.21 11.58
C ASN A 73 10.68 5.51 10.53
N GLU A 74 11.20 4.50 9.84
CA GLU A 74 12.18 4.67 8.77
C GLU A 74 11.60 5.49 7.60
N GLN A 75 10.41 5.13 7.12
CA GLN A 75 9.76 5.81 5.99
C GLN A 75 9.49 7.30 6.27
N LYS A 76 9.12 7.67 7.50
CA LYS A 76 8.89 9.08 7.88
C LYS A 76 10.16 9.92 7.95
N HIS A 77 11.29 9.30 8.30
CA HIS A 77 12.56 10.01 8.41
C HIS A 77 13.37 10.01 7.09
N ASP A 78 12.90 9.27 6.08
CA ASP A 78 13.49 9.26 4.75
C ASP A 78 12.81 10.34 3.85
N PRO A 79 13.52 11.41 3.46
CA PRO A 79 12.94 12.50 2.67
C PRO A 79 12.37 12.07 1.32
N LEU A 80 12.83 10.93 0.78
CA LEU A 80 12.37 10.39 -0.50
C LEU A 80 11.11 9.54 -0.35
N LEU A 81 10.81 9.06 0.85
CA LEU A 81 9.72 8.13 1.12
C LEU A 81 8.59 8.76 1.93
N GLN A 82 8.88 9.78 2.74
CA GLN A 82 7.93 10.39 3.71
C GLN A 82 6.62 10.88 3.09
N SER A 83 6.61 11.24 1.80
CA SER A 83 5.44 11.75 1.09
C SER A 83 4.48 10.66 0.59
N ILE A 84 4.93 9.39 0.58
CA ILE A 84 4.10 8.28 0.13
C ILE A 84 3.02 8.01 1.20
N PRO A 85 1.72 8.04 0.85
CA PRO A 85 0.68 7.78 1.82
C PRO A 85 0.72 6.31 2.24
N VAL A 86 0.41 6.07 3.52
CA VAL A 86 0.30 4.73 4.08
C VAL A 86 -1.09 4.55 4.66
N ALA A 87 -1.82 3.55 4.17
CA ALA A 87 -3.01 3.05 4.81
C ALA A 87 -2.66 1.78 5.59
N VAL A 88 -3.08 1.73 6.85
CA VAL A 88 -2.80 0.59 7.73
C VAL A 88 -3.80 -0.51 7.44
N PHE A 89 -3.30 -1.74 7.24
CA PHE A 89 -4.09 -2.93 6.96
C PHE A 89 -3.86 -3.97 8.07
N THR A 90 -4.69 -3.99 9.11
CA THR A 90 -4.37 -4.73 10.34
C THR A 90 -5.62 -5.29 11.04
N THR A 91 -5.42 -6.29 11.90
CA THR A 91 -6.44 -6.83 12.81
C THR A 91 -6.64 -5.95 14.06
N GLN A 92 -5.73 -5.00 14.32
CA GLN A 92 -5.83 -4.11 15.48
C GLN A 92 -6.93 -3.05 15.29
N GLU A 93 -8.00 -3.13 16.08
CA GLU A 93 -9.08 -2.14 16.06
C GLU A 93 -8.69 -0.79 16.70
N ARG A 94 -7.68 -0.80 17.58
CA ARG A 94 -7.24 0.38 18.34
C ARG A 94 -5.79 0.71 18.04
N LEU A 95 -5.61 1.74 17.22
CA LEU A 95 -4.31 2.36 16.98
C LEU A 95 -4.03 3.46 18.00
N PRO A 96 -2.79 3.59 18.50
CA PRO A 96 -2.34 4.76 19.25
C PRO A 96 -2.62 6.07 18.52
N ASP A 97 -2.98 7.14 19.24
CA ASP A 97 -3.37 8.43 18.65
C ASP A 97 -2.29 9.02 17.73
N ALA A 98 -1.02 8.90 18.12
CA ALA A 98 0.11 9.33 17.31
C ALA A 98 0.18 8.63 15.94
N LEU A 99 -0.25 7.37 15.86
CA LEU A 99 -0.34 6.66 14.58
C LEU A 99 -1.57 7.08 13.80
N ARG A 100 -2.72 7.23 14.46
CA ARG A 100 -3.95 7.71 13.80
C ARG A 100 -3.75 9.05 13.11
N MET A 101 -2.98 9.95 13.71
CA MET A 101 -2.65 11.25 13.12
C MET A 101 -1.67 11.18 11.94
N ALA A 102 -0.96 10.07 11.79
CA ALA A 102 0.12 9.94 10.82
C ALA A 102 -0.21 9.04 9.63
N ILE A 103 -1.28 8.24 9.70
CA ILE A 103 -1.74 7.36 8.62
C ILE A 103 -2.73 8.09 7.73
N ALA A 104 -2.79 7.66 6.47
CA ALA A 104 -3.68 8.25 5.49
C ALA A 104 -5.09 7.64 5.59
N ASP A 105 -5.18 6.33 5.86
CA ASP A 105 -6.45 5.62 6.09
C ASP A 105 -6.20 4.29 6.83
N PHE A 106 -7.28 3.56 7.10
CA PHE A 106 -7.28 2.29 7.81
C PHE A 106 -8.19 1.26 7.13
N VAL A 107 -7.70 0.04 6.96
CA VAL A 107 -8.42 -1.12 6.44
C VAL A 107 -8.36 -2.23 7.50
N PRO A 108 -9.49 -2.60 8.13
CA PRO A 108 -9.50 -3.71 9.07
C PRO A 108 -9.36 -5.05 8.32
N LYS A 109 -8.72 -6.03 8.97
CA LYS A 109 -8.79 -7.45 8.61
C LYS A 109 -9.97 -8.12 9.34
N PRO A 110 -10.69 -9.10 8.74
CA PRO A 110 -10.48 -9.68 7.42
C PRO A 110 -10.79 -8.68 6.29
N VAL A 111 -10.09 -8.84 5.17
CA VAL A 111 -10.22 -7.94 4.02
C VAL A 111 -11.65 -7.98 3.48
N ASN A 112 -12.22 -6.80 3.26
CA ASN A 112 -13.50 -6.61 2.58
C ASN A 112 -13.22 -5.80 1.31
N ASP A 113 -13.64 -6.31 0.16
CA ASP A 113 -13.38 -5.74 -1.16
C ASP A 113 -13.80 -4.27 -1.23
N ASP A 114 -15.04 -3.94 -0.84
CA ASP A 114 -15.57 -2.58 -0.86
C ASP A 114 -14.72 -1.63 -0.01
N ARG A 115 -14.29 -2.07 1.18
CA ARG A 115 -13.47 -1.25 2.08
C ARG A 115 -12.07 -1.05 1.53
N LEU A 116 -11.44 -2.10 1.00
CA LEU A 116 -10.11 -2.05 0.41
C LEU A 116 -10.11 -1.11 -0.80
N LEU A 117 -11.06 -1.30 -1.73
CA LEU A 117 -11.19 -0.49 -2.93
C LEU A 117 -11.50 0.96 -2.59
N ALA A 118 -12.45 1.23 -1.68
CA ALA A 118 -12.76 2.59 -1.27
C ALA A 118 -11.57 3.32 -0.63
N THR A 119 -10.70 2.60 0.09
CA THR A 119 -9.45 3.19 0.62
C THR A 119 -8.48 3.49 -0.51
N VAL A 120 -8.27 2.56 -1.44
CA VAL A 120 -7.35 2.74 -2.56
C VAL A 120 -7.79 3.88 -3.48
N GLU A 121 -9.07 3.98 -3.83
CA GLU A 121 -9.63 5.02 -4.71
C GLU A 121 -9.39 6.46 -4.19
N ARG A 122 -9.27 6.63 -2.86
CA ARG A 122 -8.96 7.94 -2.24
C ARG A 122 -7.56 8.44 -2.57
N PHE A 123 -6.61 7.51 -2.75
CA PHE A 123 -5.20 7.82 -3.00
C PHE A 123 -4.81 7.59 -4.46
N CYS A 124 -5.50 6.66 -5.12
CA CYS A 124 -5.28 6.27 -6.49
C CYS A 124 -6.49 6.72 -7.32
N ARG A 125 -6.38 7.90 -7.95
CA ARG A 125 -7.45 8.44 -8.80
C ARG A 125 -7.55 7.62 -10.10
N PRO A 126 -8.73 7.05 -10.42
CA PRO A 126 -9.01 6.59 -11.76
C PRO A 126 -8.85 7.78 -12.73
N GLY A 127 -7.93 7.68 -13.69
CA GLY A 127 -7.80 8.68 -14.75
C GLY A 127 -6.76 9.78 -14.55
N SER A 128 -5.69 9.57 -13.78
CA SER A 128 -4.48 10.38 -13.98
C SER A 128 -3.78 9.89 -15.25
N LYS A 129 -4.12 10.48 -16.40
CA LYS A 129 -3.38 10.29 -17.66
C LYS A 129 -1.89 10.53 -17.38
N HIS A 130 -1.11 9.46 -17.28
CA HIS A 130 0.30 9.56 -17.59
C HIS A 130 0.41 9.22 -19.07
N PRO A 131 0.73 10.19 -19.95
CA PRO A 131 1.19 9.82 -21.26
C PRO A 131 2.47 9.03 -21.03
N LEU A 132 2.41 7.71 -21.19
CA LEU A 132 3.58 6.94 -21.59
C LEU A 132 3.95 7.50 -22.96
N ALA A 133 4.75 8.56 -22.93
CA ALA A 133 5.35 9.12 -24.13
C ALA A 133 6.37 8.10 -24.64
N LEU A 134 6.03 7.58 -25.82
CA LEU A 134 6.91 7.22 -26.93
C LEU A 134 7.69 5.91 -26.84
N SER A 135 7.27 4.96 -27.68
CA SER A 135 8.12 4.41 -28.74
C SER A 135 7.30 4.34 -30.03
#